data_AF-A0A7S0R143-F1
#
_entry.id   AF-A0A7S0R143-F1
#
_cell.length_a   1.000
_cell.length_b   1.000
_cell.length_c   1.000
_cell.angle_alpha   90.00
_cell.angle_beta   90.00
_cell.angle_gamma   90.00
#
_symmetry.space_group_name_H-M   'P 1'
#
loop_
_entity.id
_entity.type
_entity.pdbx_description
1 polymer ?
#
loop_
_entity_poly.entity_id
_entity_poly.type
_entity_poly.pdbx_seq_one_letter_code
_entity_poly.pdbx_strand_id
1 'polypeptide(L)'
;FVIGASNRPDLIDPALLRPGRFDRLLFVGISDDVEGRRRVLAALTNKFSLAGDVDLMRVARCCPPRATGADLYSLCASAWLRAVRRHLATKEADDGAAKKGTARGAAAESGETIWVGQEDLVVAAEQLRPSLTEKEAARYQQLQAQFAGSRQGSNAQPQQEQAPVYSQPQQANVFQDVYL
;
A
#
# COMPACT_ATOMS: atom_id res chain seq x y z
N PHE A 1 -3.38 -19.88 -13.54
CA PHE A 1 -4.19 -18.88 -12.82
C PHE A 1 -4.36 -17.67 -13.72
N VAL A 2 -5.56 -17.07 -13.75
CA VAL A 2 -5.83 -15.84 -14.50
C VAL A 2 -6.09 -14.74 -13.47
N ILE A 3 -5.43 -13.59 -13.64
CA ILE A 3 -5.57 -12.43 -12.77
C ILE A 3 -5.99 -11.25 -13.65
N GLY A 4 -7.00 -10.51 -13.20
CA GLY A 4 -7.44 -9.26 -13.81
C GLY A 4 -7.40 -8.12 -12.81
N ALA A 5 -7.23 -6.90 -13.31
CA ALA A 5 -7.32 -5.68 -12.52
C ALA A 5 -8.27 -4.70 -13.24
N SER A 6 -9.17 -4.05 -12.50
CA SER A 6 -10.12 -3.07 -13.04
C SER A 6 -10.38 -1.96 -12.03
N ASN A 7 -10.39 -0.71 -12.52
CA ASN A 7 -10.82 0.46 -11.75
C ASN A 7 -12.33 0.74 -11.88
N ARG A 8 -13.05 -0.08 -12.65
CA ARG A 8 -14.49 0.01 -12.93
C ARG A 8 -15.17 -1.32 -12.63
N PRO A 9 -15.20 -1.77 -11.36
CA PRO A 9 -15.80 -3.06 -11.01
C PRO A 9 -17.30 -3.13 -11.31
N ASP A 10 -17.97 -1.97 -11.30
CA ASP A 10 -19.37 -1.82 -11.65
C ASP A 10 -19.68 -2.08 -13.13
N LEU A 11 -18.66 -2.12 -14.00
CA LEU A 11 -18.79 -2.46 -15.42
C LEU A 11 -18.46 -3.93 -15.73
N ILE A 12 -18.13 -4.74 -14.73
CA ILE A 12 -17.81 -6.16 -14.94
C ILE A 12 -19.10 -6.94 -15.13
N ASP A 13 -19.18 -7.74 -16.20
CA ASP A 13 -20.30 -8.64 -16.44
C ASP A 13 -20.46 -9.63 -15.27
N PRO A 14 -21.64 -9.68 -14.61
CA PRO A 14 -21.92 -10.62 -13.52
C PRO A 14 -21.65 -12.09 -13.88
N ALA A 15 -21.75 -12.46 -15.16
CA ALA A 15 -21.43 -13.81 -15.62
C ALA A 15 -19.96 -14.16 -15.41
N LEU A 16 -19.04 -13.19 -15.44
CA LEU A 16 -17.61 -13.41 -15.17
C LEU A 16 -17.30 -13.62 -13.69
N LEU A 17 -18.21 -13.24 -12.79
CA LEU A 17 -18.07 -13.37 -11.34
C LEU A 17 -18.59 -14.70 -10.78
N ARG A 18 -19.08 -15.60 -11.65
CA ARG A 18 -19.54 -16.94 -11.24
C ARG A 18 -18.37 -17.85 -10.82
N PRO A 19 -18.61 -18.85 -9.94
CA PRO A 19 -17.60 -19.83 -9.54
C PRO A 19 -16.85 -20.46 -10.71
N GLY A 20 -15.52 -20.60 -10.59
CA GLY A 20 -14.65 -21.12 -11.65
C GLY A 20 -14.18 -20.07 -12.68
N ARG A 21 -14.53 -18.79 -12.49
CA ARG A 21 -14.09 -17.65 -13.33
C ARG A 21 -13.32 -16.62 -12.48
N PHE A 22 -13.78 -15.36 -12.40
CA PHE A 22 -13.24 -14.35 -11.47
C PHE A 22 -13.98 -14.40 -10.14
N ASP A 23 -13.99 -15.57 -9.51
CA ASP A 23 -14.72 -15.84 -8.26
C ASP A 23 -13.97 -15.42 -6.98
N ARG A 24 -12.69 -15.00 -7.11
CA ARG A 24 -11.87 -14.43 -6.05
C ARG A 24 -11.62 -12.94 -6.30
N LEU A 25 -12.42 -12.11 -5.65
CA LEU A 25 -12.28 -10.65 -5.73
C LEU A 25 -11.42 -10.14 -4.58
N LEU A 26 -10.43 -9.30 -4.90
CA LEU A 26 -9.56 -8.63 -3.95
C LEU A 26 -9.62 -7.12 -4.20
N PHE A 27 -10.04 -6.36 -3.20
CA PHE A 27 -9.94 -4.90 -3.24
C PHE A 27 -8.54 -4.47 -2.80
N VAL A 28 -7.89 -3.63 -3.61
CA VAL A 28 -6.59 -3.03 -3.30
C VAL A 28 -6.80 -1.55 -3.02
N GLY A 29 -6.66 -1.17 -1.75
CA GLY A 29 -6.85 0.20 -1.28
C GLY A 29 -5.58 1.05 -1.34
N ILE A 30 -5.74 2.31 -0.95
CA ILE A 30 -4.63 3.26 -0.77
C ILE A 30 -3.90 2.87 0.53
N SER A 31 -2.60 3.20 0.63
CA SER A 31 -1.84 3.02 1.87
C SER A 31 -2.12 4.19 2.81
N ASP A 32 -3.05 3.96 3.74
CA ASP A 32 -3.53 4.99 4.67
C ASP A 32 -2.47 5.33 5.70
N ASP A 33 -1.76 4.30 6.18
CA ASP A 33 -0.77 4.41 7.22
C ASP A 33 0.65 4.69 6.70
N VAL A 34 1.45 5.28 7.58
CA VAL A 34 2.82 5.68 7.32
C VAL A 34 3.73 4.48 7.03
N GLU A 35 3.49 3.34 7.68
CA GLU A 35 4.28 2.12 7.51
C GLU A 35 3.96 1.41 6.18
N GLY A 36 2.69 1.44 5.74
CA GLY A 36 2.27 1.07 4.39
C GLY A 36 3.03 1.85 3.32
N ARG A 37 3.07 3.19 3.44
CA ARG A 37 3.86 4.04 2.51
C ARG A 37 5.35 3.71 2.54
N ARG A 38 5.93 3.47 3.72
CA ARG A 38 7.34 3.06 3.87
C ARG A 38 7.65 1.78 3.11
N ARG A 39 6.78 0.77 3.21
CA ARG A 39 6.94 -0.51 2.50
C ARG A 39 6.85 -0.33 0.98
N VAL A 40 5.93 0.52 0.51
CA VAL A 40 5.84 0.85 -0.92
C VAL A 40 7.09 1.58 -1.39
N LEU A 41 7.58 2.57 -0.63
CA LEU A 41 8.83 3.27 -0.93
C LEU A 41 10.00 2.28 -1.01
N ALA A 42 10.15 1.40 -0.01
CA ALA A 42 11.20 0.38 0.00
C ALA A 42 11.14 -0.55 -1.22
N ALA A 43 9.93 -0.94 -1.64
CA ALA A 43 9.75 -1.75 -2.83
C ALA A 43 10.12 -0.99 -4.12
N LEU A 44 9.74 0.28 -4.22
CA LEU A 44 10.02 1.15 -5.37
C LEU A 44 11.51 1.51 -5.49
N THR A 45 12.20 1.67 -4.36
CA THR A 45 13.62 2.01 -4.32
C THR A 45 14.54 0.78 -4.30
N ASN A 46 14.01 -0.44 -4.45
CA ASN A 46 14.82 -1.67 -4.33
C ASN A 46 15.96 -1.78 -5.37
N LYS A 47 15.82 -1.09 -6.51
CA LYS A 47 16.83 -1.02 -7.59
C LYS A 47 17.68 0.25 -7.53
N PHE A 48 17.42 1.14 -6.57
CA PHE A 48 18.17 2.38 -6.43
C PHE A 48 19.43 2.11 -5.61
N SER A 49 20.52 2.80 -5.95
CA SER A 49 21.66 2.90 -5.05
C SER A 49 21.35 4.01 -4.04
N LEU A 50 20.82 3.63 -2.88
CA LEU A 50 20.50 4.57 -1.80
C LEU A 50 21.75 4.84 -0.95
N ALA A 51 21.96 6.10 -0.57
CA ALA A 51 23.00 6.44 0.41
C ALA A 51 22.71 5.75 1.75
N GLY A 52 23.76 5.43 2.52
CA GLY A 52 23.65 4.63 3.74
C GLY A 52 22.87 5.30 4.89
N ASP A 53 22.65 6.60 4.80
CA ASP A 53 21.92 7.43 5.75
C ASP A 53 20.45 7.66 5.38
N VAL A 54 19.95 7.00 4.32
CA VAL A 54 18.57 7.15 3.87
C VAL A 54 17.60 6.50 4.85
N ASP A 55 16.77 7.34 5.47
CA ASP A 55 15.62 6.94 6.29
C ASP A 55 14.32 7.08 5.50
N LEU A 56 13.88 5.95 4.92
CA LEU A 56 12.60 5.86 4.21
C LEU A 56 11.39 6.10 5.13
N MET A 57 11.53 5.91 6.43
CA MET A 57 10.45 6.20 7.37
C MET A 57 10.23 7.71 7.51
N ARG A 58 11.32 8.48 7.56
CA ARG A 58 11.23 9.94 7.50
C ARG A 58 10.57 10.40 6.19
N VAL A 59 10.97 9.83 5.04
CA VAL A 59 10.36 10.16 3.73
C VAL A 59 8.86 9.86 3.74
N ALA A 60 8.44 8.69 4.23
CA ALA A 60 7.03 8.30 4.29
C ALA A 60 6.16 9.22 5.16
N ARG A 61 6.74 9.87 6.19
CA ARG A 61 6.08 10.89 7.02
C ARG A 61 5.93 12.23 6.30
N CYS A 62 6.89 12.58 5.44
CA CYS A 62 6.82 13.79 4.60
C CYS A 62 5.81 13.66 3.46
N CYS A 63 5.48 12.43 3.04
CA CYS A 63 4.48 12.22 1.99
C CYS A 63 3.10 12.75 2.42
N PRO A 64 2.37 13.41 1.50
CA PRO A 64 0.99 13.83 1.75
C PRO A 64 0.09 12.63 2.08
N PRO A 65 -0.97 12.84 2.88
CA PRO A 65 -1.95 11.80 3.14
C PRO A 65 -2.60 11.35 1.83
N ARG A 66 -3.00 10.07 1.76
CA ARG A 66 -3.67 9.45 0.60
C ARG A 66 -2.81 9.40 -0.67
N ALA A 67 -1.49 9.53 -0.56
CA ALA A 67 -0.59 9.26 -1.67
C ALA A 67 -0.80 7.81 -2.19
N THR A 68 -1.09 7.69 -3.47
CA THR A 68 -1.26 6.40 -4.14
C THR A 68 0.08 5.76 -4.46
N GLY A 69 0.06 4.48 -4.85
CA GLY A 69 1.27 3.83 -5.38
C GLY A 69 1.87 4.56 -6.59
N ALA A 70 1.03 5.17 -7.44
CA ALA A 70 1.48 5.96 -8.58
C ALA A 70 2.14 7.28 -8.13
N ASP A 71 1.60 7.94 -7.10
CA ASP A 71 2.19 9.16 -6.54
C ASP A 71 3.57 8.85 -5.92
N LEU A 72 3.67 7.76 -5.16
CA LEU A 72 4.95 7.33 -4.57
C LEU A 72 5.97 6.91 -5.64
N TYR A 73 5.52 6.30 -6.75
CA TYR A 73 6.39 6.04 -7.90
C TYR A 73 6.94 7.34 -8.50
N SER A 74 6.08 8.34 -8.71
CA SER A 74 6.46 9.66 -9.23
C SER A 74 7.46 10.37 -8.33
N LEU A 75 7.28 10.27 -7.01
CA LEU A 75 8.23 10.75 -6.01
C LEU A 75 9.61 10.09 -6.21
N CYS A 76 9.67 8.76 -6.24
CA CYS A 76 10.94 8.05 -6.40
C CYS A 76 11.63 8.39 -7.73
N ALA A 77 10.88 8.49 -8.82
CA ALA A 77 11.41 8.89 -10.12
C ALA A 77 11.97 10.32 -10.10
N SER A 78 11.28 11.24 -9.42
CA SER A 78 11.72 12.63 -9.27
C SER A 78 12.99 12.73 -8.42
N ALA A 79 13.07 11.98 -7.33
CA ALA A 79 14.26 11.90 -6.48
C ALA A 79 15.47 11.34 -7.25
N TRP A 80 15.27 10.27 -8.02
CA TRP A 80 16.33 9.71 -8.85
C TRP A 80 16.83 10.71 -9.90
N LEU A 81 15.93 11.37 -10.63
CA LEU A 81 16.30 12.39 -11.60
C LEU A 81 17.07 13.56 -10.94
N ARG A 82 16.71 13.92 -9.72
CA ARG A 82 17.41 14.95 -8.95
C ARG A 82 18.84 14.53 -8.60
N ALA A 83 19.03 13.28 -8.16
CA ALA A 83 20.36 12.71 -7.92
C ALA A 83 21.22 12.68 -9.19
N VAL A 84 20.65 12.29 -10.33
CA VAL A 84 21.33 12.33 -11.65
C VAL A 84 21.76 13.76 -11.98
N ARG A 85 20.88 14.76 -11.83
CA ARG A 85 21.21 16.17 -12.12
C ARG A 85 22.32 16.70 -11.21
N ARG A 86 22.32 16.33 -9.93
CA ARG A 86 23.36 16.69 -8.96
C ARG A 86 24.71 16.09 -9.36
N HIS A 87 24.73 14.82 -9.76
CA HIS A 87 25.95 14.14 -10.20
C HIS A 87 26.54 14.71 -11.50
N LEU A 88 25.69 15.09 -12.46
CA LEU A 88 26.14 15.77 -13.68
C LEU A 88 26.71 17.17 -13.37
N ALA A 89 26.08 17.91 -12.47
CA ALA A 89 26.56 19.25 -12.08
C ALA A 89 27.92 19.20 -11.35
N THR A 90 28.17 18.17 -10.54
CA THR A 90 29.48 17.98 -9.91
C THR A 90 30.56 17.66 -10.94
N LYS A 91 30.25 16.82 -11.94
CA LYS A 91 31.17 16.54 -13.06
C LYS A 91 31.49 17.78 -13.87
N GLU A 92 30.48 18.59 -14.21
CA GLU A 92 30.69 19.84 -14.93
C GLU A 92 31.54 20.86 -14.14
N ALA A 93 31.47 20.83 -12.80
CA ALA A 93 32.30 21.67 -11.95
C ALA A 93 33.76 21.18 -11.91
N ASP A 94 33.96 19.86 -11.87
CA ASP A 94 35.29 19.23 -11.91
C ASP A 94 35.95 19.35 -13.30
N ASP A 95 35.17 19.20 -14.37
CA ASP A 95 35.59 19.35 -15.77
C ASP A 95 35.63 20.84 -16.22
N GLY A 96 35.12 21.74 -15.39
CA GLY A 96 34.91 23.18 -15.61
C GLY A 96 36.17 24.05 -15.72
N ALA A 97 37.34 23.44 -15.90
CA ALA A 97 38.47 24.06 -16.60
C ALA A 97 38.31 24.02 -18.14
N ALA A 98 37.31 23.33 -18.72
CA ALA A 98 37.05 23.34 -20.15
C ALA A 98 35.57 23.05 -20.55
N LYS A 99 34.93 24.11 -21.07
CA LYS A 99 33.78 24.14 -22.02
C LYS A 99 32.39 23.70 -21.56
N LYS A 100 31.50 24.71 -21.45
CA LYS A 100 30.03 24.59 -21.52
C LYS A 100 29.58 24.04 -22.87
N GLY A 101 28.89 22.90 -22.86
CA GLY A 101 28.20 22.32 -24.01
C GLY A 101 27.03 21.48 -23.54
N THR A 102 25.85 21.77 -24.08
CA THR A 102 24.56 21.16 -23.76
C THR A 102 24.57 19.62 -23.77
N ALA A 103 24.29 18.96 -22.65
CA ALA A 103 24.10 17.51 -22.60
C ALA A 103 22.74 17.12 -22.00
N ARG A 104 21.73 17.02 -22.85
CA ARG A 104 20.49 16.30 -22.56
C ARG A 104 20.72 14.84 -22.96
N GLY A 105 21.07 13.98 -21.99
CA GLY A 105 21.00 12.52 -22.15
C GLY A 105 22.32 11.79 -22.40
N ALA A 106 23.28 11.85 -21.47
CA ALA A 106 24.53 11.07 -21.54
C ALA A 106 24.93 10.36 -20.23
N ALA A 107 24.00 10.18 -19.28
CA ALA A 107 24.33 9.53 -18.00
C ALA A 107 24.22 8.00 -18.01
N ALA A 108 23.77 7.38 -19.12
CA ALA A 108 23.48 5.95 -19.17
C ALA A 108 24.68 5.07 -19.60
N GLU A 109 25.79 5.67 -20.07
CA GLU A 109 26.88 4.91 -20.72
C GLU A 109 28.20 4.86 -19.94
N SER A 110 28.37 5.70 -18.92
CA SER A 110 29.41 5.52 -17.91
C SER A 110 28.85 4.62 -16.81
N GLY A 111 29.42 3.45 -16.56
CA GLY A 111 29.04 2.50 -15.49
C GLY A 111 29.23 3.01 -14.06
N GLU A 112 29.01 4.31 -13.84
CA GLU A 112 29.15 5.00 -12.59
C GLU A 112 27.83 4.95 -11.81
N THR A 113 27.93 4.58 -10.53
CA THR A 113 26.78 4.39 -9.67
C THR A 113 26.28 5.74 -9.14
N ILE A 114 25.04 6.08 -9.45
CA ILE A 114 24.39 7.31 -8.97
C ILE A 114 23.70 7.04 -7.63
N TRP A 115 24.19 7.68 -6.58
CA TRP A 115 23.64 7.55 -5.23
C TRP A 115 22.50 8.55 -4.98
N VAL A 116 21.33 8.03 -4.66
CA VAL A 116 20.16 8.82 -4.24
C VAL A 116 20.24 9.07 -2.74
N GLY A 117 20.27 10.35 -2.35
CA GLY A 117 20.39 10.76 -0.96
C GLY A 117 19.05 11.03 -0.27
N GLN A 118 19.10 11.21 1.05
CA GLN A 118 17.91 11.56 1.86
C GLN A 118 17.22 12.83 1.35
N GLU A 119 18.00 13.87 1.04
CA GLU A 119 17.47 15.15 0.57
C GLU A 119 16.72 15.03 -0.76
N ASP A 120 17.19 14.17 -1.68
CA ASP A 120 16.55 13.98 -2.98
C ASP A 120 15.13 13.41 -2.82
N LEU A 121 14.97 12.47 -1.88
CA LEU A 121 13.69 11.87 -1.56
C LEU A 121 12.77 12.81 -0.77
N VAL A 122 13.31 13.54 0.21
CA VAL A 122 12.52 14.47 1.04
C VAL A 122 11.99 15.63 0.20
N VAL A 123 12.84 16.25 -0.64
CA VAL A 123 12.41 17.34 -1.54
C VAL A 123 11.36 16.83 -2.52
N ALA A 124 11.52 15.62 -3.06
CA ALA A 124 10.52 15.03 -3.94
C ALA A 124 9.19 14.75 -3.21
N ALA A 125 9.25 14.35 -1.92
CA ALA A 125 8.07 14.10 -1.11
C ALA A 125 7.29 15.39 -0.81
N GLU A 126 7.99 16.48 -0.48
CA GLU A 126 7.39 17.78 -0.21
C GLU A 126 6.74 18.41 -1.45
N GLN A 127 7.31 18.15 -2.62
CA GLN A 127 6.77 18.63 -3.91
C GLN A 127 5.71 17.68 -4.50
N LEU A 128 5.44 16.55 -3.85
CA LEU A 128 4.50 15.56 -4.35
C LEU A 128 3.08 16.11 -4.29
N ARG A 129 2.43 16.19 -5.46
CA ARG A 129 1.01 16.49 -5.56
C ARG A 129 0.21 15.18 -5.62
N PRO A 130 -0.69 14.91 -4.65
CA PRO A 130 -1.55 13.73 -4.71
C PRO A 130 -2.42 13.72 -5.97
N SER A 131 -2.54 12.56 -6.61
CA SER A 131 -3.43 12.38 -7.76
C SER A 131 -4.90 12.22 -7.37
N LEU A 132 -5.18 11.75 -6.14
CA LEU A 132 -6.54 11.55 -5.65
C LEU A 132 -7.04 12.74 -4.82
N THR A 133 -8.22 13.22 -5.18
CA THR A 133 -8.98 14.19 -4.39
C THR A 133 -9.63 13.52 -3.17
N GLU A 134 -10.05 14.34 -2.20
CA GLU A 134 -10.76 13.84 -1.00
C GLU A 134 -12.08 13.15 -1.34
N LYS A 135 -12.81 13.69 -2.34
CA LYS A 135 -14.06 13.10 -2.82
C LYS A 135 -13.83 11.72 -3.44
N GLU A 136 -12.77 11.56 -4.22
CA GLU A 136 -12.43 10.28 -4.83
C GLU A 136 -11.96 9.27 -3.79
N ALA A 137 -11.14 9.69 -2.82
CA ALA A 137 -10.72 8.82 -1.73
C ALA A 137 -11.93 8.29 -0.92
N ALA A 138 -12.89 9.16 -0.59
CA ALA A 138 -14.13 8.76 0.08
C ALA A 138 -14.94 7.77 -0.78
N ARG A 139 -15.03 8.00 -2.10
CA ARG A 139 -15.68 7.07 -3.04
C ARG A 139 -15.02 5.70 -3.02
N TYR A 140 -13.69 5.61 -3.00
CA TYR A 140 -12.97 4.34 -2.94
C TYR A 140 -13.13 3.63 -1.59
N GLN A 141 -13.22 4.35 -0.48
CA GLN A 141 -13.52 3.77 0.84
C GLN A 141 -14.91 3.15 0.88
N GLN A 142 -15.92 3.82 0.31
CA GLN A 142 -17.27 3.25 0.19
C GLN A 142 -17.29 1.98 -0.66
N LEU A 143 -16.56 1.98 -1.77
CA LEU A 143 -16.41 0.81 -2.63
C LEU A 143 -15.74 -0.35 -1.87
N GLN A 144 -14.71 -0.09 -1.08
CA GLN A 144 -14.06 -1.10 -0.24
C GLN A 144 -15.05 -1.77 0.72
N ALA A 145 -15.90 -0.99 1.39
CA ALA A 145 -16.89 -1.51 2.34
C ALA A 145 -17.89 -2.46 1.67
N GLN A 146 -18.33 -2.15 0.45
CA GLN A 146 -19.23 -3.02 -0.33
C GLN A 146 -18.55 -4.35 -0.69
N PHE A 147 -17.27 -4.30 -1.09
CA PHE A 147 -16.48 -5.49 -1.42
C PHE A 147 -16.11 -6.32 -0.18
N ALA A 148 -15.96 -5.69 0.99
CA ALA A 148 -15.76 -6.38 2.25
C ALA A 148 -17.05 -7.05 2.75
N GLY A 149 -18.21 -6.39 2.61
CA GLY A 149 -19.51 -6.91 3.02
C GLY A 149 -20.02 -8.06 2.15
N SER A 150 -19.73 -8.04 0.85
CA SER A 150 -20.10 -9.12 -0.08
C SER A 150 -19.36 -10.44 0.16
N ARG A 151 -18.27 -10.47 0.96
CA ARG A 151 -17.66 -11.71 1.46
C ARG A 151 -18.56 -12.53 2.38
N GLN A 152 -19.63 -11.94 2.95
CA GLN A 152 -20.55 -12.65 3.84
C GLN A 152 -21.83 -13.16 3.15
N GLY A 153 -22.00 -12.90 1.85
CA GLY A 153 -23.21 -13.22 1.11
C GLY A 153 -23.11 -14.46 0.21
N SER A 154 -22.71 -15.62 0.74
CA SER A 154 -23.10 -16.96 0.24
C SER A 154 -22.40 -18.04 1.06
N ASN A 155 -23.20 -18.88 1.75
CA ASN A 155 -22.81 -19.99 2.64
C ASN A 155 -22.24 -19.64 4.02
N ALA A 156 -23.14 -19.24 4.92
CA ALA A 156 -23.14 -19.75 6.29
C ALA A 156 -24.61 -19.82 6.76
N GLN A 157 -25.24 -20.98 6.58
CA GLN A 157 -26.39 -21.31 7.43
C GLN A 157 -25.85 -21.39 8.87
N PRO A 158 -26.42 -20.65 9.85
CA PRO A 158 -26.10 -20.90 11.24
C PRO A 158 -26.67 -22.27 11.59
N GLN A 159 -25.80 -23.28 11.70
CA GLN A 159 -26.14 -24.46 12.48
C GLN A 159 -26.44 -23.95 13.89
N GLN A 160 -27.70 -24.06 14.30
CA GLN A 160 -28.09 -23.88 15.68
C GLN A 160 -27.36 -24.94 16.51
N GLU A 161 -26.25 -24.55 17.12
CA GLU A 161 -25.62 -25.28 18.20
C GLU A 161 -26.63 -25.30 19.35
N GLN A 162 -27.42 -26.37 19.45
CA GLN A 162 -28.26 -26.62 20.59
C GLN A 162 -27.34 -26.83 21.80
N ALA A 163 -27.29 -25.84 22.70
CA ALA A 163 -26.61 -25.97 23.97
C ALA A 163 -27.18 -27.18 24.74
N PRO A 164 -26.34 -28.01 25.38
CA PRO A 164 -26.83 -29.11 26.19
C PRO A 164 -27.69 -28.56 27.32
N VAL A 165 -28.92 -29.04 27.40
CA VAL A 165 -29.87 -28.78 28.48
C VAL A 165 -29.28 -29.36 29.76
N TYR A 166 -28.69 -28.51 30.60
CA TYR A 166 -28.39 -28.89 31.98
C TYR A 166 -29.71 -29.02 32.72
N SER A 167 -30.15 -30.26 32.96
CA SER A 167 -31.20 -30.58 33.90
C SER A 167 -30.72 -30.25 35.32
N GLN A 168 -31.40 -29.31 35.97
CA GLN A 168 -31.23 -29.07 37.40
C GLN A 168 -31.67 -30.32 38.18
N PRO A 169 -30.89 -30.79 39.16
CA PRO A 169 -31.41 -31.79 40.09
C PRO A 169 -32.44 -31.14 41.02
N GLN A 170 -33.59 -31.79 41.08
CA GLN A 170 -34.77 -31.46 41.86
C GLN A 170 -34.45 -31.45 43.36
N GLN A 171 -34.78 -30.36 44.04
CA GLN A 171 -34.72 -30.30 45.51
C GLN A 171 -35.75 -31.27 46.09
N ALA A 172 -35.27 -32.31 46.78
CA ALA A 172 -36.09 -33.14 47.64
C ALA A 172 -35.88 -32.73 49.10
N ASN A 173 -36.82 -31.97 49.64
CA ASN A 173 -37.07 -31.90 51.08
C ASN A 173 -37.83 -33.15 51.49
N VAL A 174 -37.32 -33.98 52.39
CA VAL A 174 -38.11 -34.58 53.49
C VAL A 174 -37.19 -34.85 54.70
N PHE A 175 -37.73 -34.49 55.85
CA PHE A 175 -37.28 -34.58 57.23
C PHE A 175 -36.99 -36.00 57.78
N GLN A 176 -36.17 -36.00 58.86
CA GLN A 176 -36.17 -36.84 60.09
C GLN A 176 -36.13 -38.37 59.96
N ASP A 177 -35.10 -39.02 60.55
CA ASP A 177 -35.21 -39.53 61.93
C ASP A 177 -33.89 -40.05 62.55
N VAL A 178 -33.88 -39.92 63.87
CA VAL A 178 -32.97 -40.27 64.98
C VAL A 178 -32.36 -41.69 64.93
N TYR A 179 -31.12 -41.90 65.41
CA TYR A 179 -30.74 -42.81 66.53
C TYR A 179 -29.20 -42.92 66.74
N LEU A 180 -28.83 -42.80 68.03
CA LEU A 180 -27.55 -43.03 68.75
C LEU A 180 -26.45 -41.95 68.65
#